data_AF-A0A090N541-F1
#
_entry.id   AF-A0A090N541-F1
#
_cell.length_a   1.000
_cell.length_b   1.000
_cell.length_c   1.000
_cell.angle_alpha   90.00
_cell.angle_beta   90.00
_cell.angle_gamma   90.00
#
_symmetry.space_group_name_H-M   'P 1'
#
loop_
_entity.id
_entity.type
_entity.pdbx_description
1 polymer ?
#
loop_
_entity_poly.entity_id
_entity_poly.type
_entity_poly.pdbx_seq_one_letter_code
_entity_poly.pdbx_strand_id
1 'polypeptide(L)'
;MSRANPNDPHTSGDHFFKESLRLFSQERDHHTLTTIQALGIMSIREASCGRDSESWYYAGQSIRLAIEMGLHRIIDEGNEHELAVQSATFWGAFALDHVWSLTTGSLPQCSSFPRLPPKPAIIGDIEASLGPITALVPAAI
;
A
#
# COMPACT_ATOMS: atom_id res chain seq x y z
N MET A 1 -20.85 13.42 8.40
CA MET A 1 -20.71 12.40 9.47
C MET A 1 -20.88 11.03 8.82
N SER A 2 -19.82 10.25 8.70
CA SER A 2 -19.74 9.00 7.90
C SER A 2 -19.56 7.74 8.76
N ARG A 3 -19.94 7.82 10.05
CA ARG A 3 -19.95 6.68 11.00
C ARG A 3 -21.22 5.86 10.83
N ALA A 4 -21.10 4.55 10.64
CA ALA A 4 -22.26 3.67 10.56
C ALA A 4 -22.95 3.50 11.93
N ASN A 5 -22.18 3.57 13.02
CA ASN A 5 -22.67 3.71 14.39
C ASN A 5 -22.06 4.98 15.02
N PRO A 6 -22.85 6.01 15.34
CA PRO A 6 -22.35 7.25 15.94
C PRO A 6 -21.57 7.06 17.26
N ASN A 7 -21.85 5.97 17.98
CA ASN A 7 -21.25 5.67 19.28
C ASN A 7 -19.98 4.80 19.19
N ASP A 8 -19.62 4.33 17.98
CA ASP A 8 -18.43 3.53 17.77
C ASP A 8 -17.49 4.23 16.76
N PRO A 9 -16.34 4.76 17.21
CA PRO A 9 -15.41 5.47 16.34
C PRO A 9 -14.85 4.60 15.21
N HIS A 10 -14.81 3.27 15.36
CA HIS A 10 -14.28 2.31 14.40
C HIS A 10 -15.23 2.05 13.21
N THR A 11 -16.48 2.51 13.29
CA THR A 11 -17.46 2.37 12.19
C THR A 11 -17.38 3.49 11.15
N SER A 12 -16.43 4.40 11.31
CA SER A 12 -16.17 5.48 10.36
C SER A 12 -15.74 4.88 9.02
N GLY A 13 -16.50 5.18 7.95
CA GLY A 13 -16.16 4.69 6.61
C GLY A 13 -16.55 3.25 6.32
N ASP A 14 -17.26 2.56 7.22
CA ASP A 14 -17.72 1.17 7.00
C ASP A 14 -18.52 1.01 5.72
N HIS A 15 -19.38 1.96 5.39
CA HIS A 15 -20.16 1.92 4.15
C HIS A 15 -19.25 1.97 2.92
N PHE A 16 -18.23 2.83 2.92
CA PHE A 16 -17.27 2.92 1.83
C PHE A 16 -16.41 1.66 1.71
N PHE A 17 -16.02 1.07 2.84
CA PHE A 17 -15.26 -0.18 2.84
C PHE A 17 -16.08 -1.38 2.37
N LYS A 18 -17.36 -1.46 2.76
CA LYS A 18 -18.28 -2.48 2.25
C LYS A 18 -18.46 -2.34 0.74
N GLU A 19 -18.56 -1.09 0.26
CA GLU A 19 -18.67 -0.82 -1.16
C GLU A 19 -17.37 -1.13 -1.92
N SER A 20 -16.21 -0.82 -1.35
CA SER A 20 -14.92 -1.18 -1.97
C SER A 20 -14.76 -2.70 -2.08
N LEU A 21 -15.16 -3.47 -1.05
CA LEU A 21 -15.20 -4.93 -1.11
C LEU A 21 -16.14 -5.44 -2.20
N ARG A 22 -17.34 -4.86 -2.31
CA ARG A 22 -18.31 -5.23 -3.33
C ARG A 22 -17.74 -4.97 -4.73
N LEU A 23 -17.15 -3.80 -4.96
CA LEU A 23 -16.53 -3.44 -6.23
C LEU A 23 -15.33 -4.34 -6.55
N PHE A 24 -14.44 -4.58 -5.58
CA PHE A 24 -13.30 -5.46 -5.72
C PHE A 24 -13.72 -6.89 -6.09
N SER A 25 -14.81 -7.40 -5.51
CA SER A 25 -15.34 -8.74 -5.84
C SER A 25 -15.96 -8.85 -7.24
N GLN A 26 -16.41 -7.73 -7.82
CA GLN A 26 -17.03 -7.68 -9.14
C GLN A 26 -16.03 -7.34 -10.26
N GLU A 27 -14.86 -6.82 -9.89
CA GLU A 27 -13.78 -6.54 -10.82
C GLU A 27 -13.32 -7.85 -11.48
N ARG A 28 -13.26 -7.83 -12.82
CA ARG A 28 -12.88 -9.02 -13.62
C ARG A 28 -11.38 -9.14 -13.81
N ASP A 29 -10.70 -8.01 -13.82
CA ASP A 29 -9.26 -7.93 -13.95
C ASP A 29 -8.71 -7.05 -12.84
N HIS A 30 -8.00 -7.69 -11.92
CA HIS A 30 -7.40 -7.02 -10.77
C HIS A 30 -6.03 -6.43 -11.11
N HIS A 31 -5.48 -6.59 -12.32
CA HIS A 31 -4.15 -6.07 -12.70
C HIS A 31 -4.19 -4.59 -13.06
N THR A 32 -4.66 -3.76 -12.13
CA THR A 32 -4.70 -2.29 -12.30
C THR A 32 -4.00 -1.57 -11.15
N LEU A 33 -3.44 -0.39 -11.44
CA LEU A 33 -2.87 0.49 -10.40
C LEU A 33 -3.92 0.87 -9.35
N THR A 34 -5.16 1.08 -9.78
CA THR A 34 -6.27 1.43 -8.89
C THR A 34 -6.56 0.30 -7.92
N THR A 35 -6.51 -0.96 -8.37
CA THR A 35 -6.68 -2.13 -7.50
C THR A 35 -5.57 -2.21 -6.45
N ILE A 36 -4.31 -1.98 -6.83
CA ILE A 36 -3.18 -1.91 -5.89
C ILE A 36 -3.42 -0.81 -4.84
N GLN A 37 -3.76 0.40 -5.29
CA GLN A 37 -4.01 1.55 -4.40
C GLN A 37 -5.20 1.30 -3.47
N ALA A 38 -6.28 0.70 -3.98
CA ALA A 38 -7.46 0.34 -3.20
C ALA A 38 -7.12 -0.68 -2.10
N LEU A 39 -6.32 -1.71 -2.42
CA LEU A 39 -5.83 -2.67 -1.43
C LEU A 39 -4.99 -1.99 -0.33
N GLY A 40 -4.13 -1.05 -0.69
CA GLY A 40 -3.38 -0.24 0.28
C GLY A 40 -4.29 0.57 1.21
N ILE A 41 -5.32 1.24 0.68
CA ILE A 41 -6.29 2.01 1.47
C ILE A 41 -7.12 1.08 2.37
N MET A 42 -7.54 -0.08 1.85
CA MET A 42 -8.26 -1.10 2.61
C MET A 42 -7.42 -1.63 3.77
N SER A 43 -6.11 -1.83 3.57
CA SER A 43 -5.17 -2.19 4.63
C SER A 43 -5.14 -1.13 5.74
N ILE A 44 -4.97 0.15 5.40
CA ILE A 44 -4.93 1.26 6.38
C ILE A 44 -6.24 1.36 7.17
N ARG A 45 -7.38 1.17 6.49
CA ARG A 45 -8.70 1.18 7.14
C ARG A 45 -8.78 0.08 8.20
N GLU A 46 -8.41 -1.14 7.86
CA GLU A 46 -8.49 -2.27 8.80
C GLU A 46 -7.56 -2.09 10.01
N ALA A 47 -6.35 -1.59 9.79
CA ALA A 47 -5.41 -1.22 10.87
C ALA A 47 -6.04 -0.21 11.83
N SER A 48 -6.69 0.83 11.28
CA SER A 48 -7.37 1.87 12.05
C SER A 48 -8.55 1.35 12.88
N CYS A 49 -9.01 0.13 12.59
CA CYS A 49 -10.08 -0.54 13.32
C CYS A 49 -9.55 -1.65 14.26
N GLY A 50 -8.23 -1.76 14.43
CA GLY A 50 -7.60 -2.80 15.24
C GLY A 50 -7.70 -4.21 14.62
N ARG A 51 -7.94 -4.30 13.31
CA ARG A 51 -8.03 -5.55 12.55
C ARG A 51 -6.72 -5.81 11.81
N ASP A 52 -5.71 -6.15 12.61
CA ASP A 52 -4.32 -6.25 12.15
C ASP A 52 -4.11 -7.38 11.14
N SER A 53 -4.81 -8.51 11.31
CA SER A 53 -4.70 -9.66 10.41
C SER A 53 -5.22 -9.34 9.01
N GLU A 54 -6.37 -8.66 8.94
CA GLU A 54 -7.00 -8.19 7.71
C GLU A 54 -6.15 -7.10 7.05
N SER A 55 -5.61 -6.18 7.86
CA SER A 55 -4.71 -5.14 7.36
C SER A 55 -3.46 -5.73 6.72
N TRP A 56 -2.80 -6.69 7.38
CA TRP A 56 -1.64 -7.40 6.86
C TRP A 56 -1.98 -8.16 5.57
N TYR A 57 -3.14 -8.82 5.52
CA TYR A 57 -3.61 -9.51 4.32
C TYR A 57 -3.73 -8.58 3.11
N TYR A 58 -4.38 -7.42 3.27
CA TYR A 58 -4.54 -6.45 2.17
C TYR A 58 -3.21 -5.80 1.76
N ALA A 59 -2.30 -5.51 2.70
CA ALA A 59 -0.97 -5.00 2.38
C ALA A 59 -0.17 -6.01 1.53
N GLY A 60 -0.18 -7.29 1.93
CA GLY A 60 0.47 -8.35 1.16
C GLY A 60 -0.11 -8.54 -0.24
N GLN A 61 -1.44 -8.43 -0.39
CA GLN A 61 -2.11 -8.45 -1.70
C GLN A 61 -1.67 -7.28 -2.58
N SER A 62 -1.60 -6.08 -2.00
CA SER A 62 -1.18 -4.85 -2.69
C SER A 62 0.23 -4.99 -3.28
N ILE A 63 1.20 -5.43 -2.48
CA ILE A 63 2.59 -5.54 -2.94
C ILE A 63 2.81 -6.68 -3.93
N ARG A 64 2.15 -7.84 -3.74
CA ARG A 64 2.19 -8.95 -4.71
C ARG A 64 1.72 -8.49 -6.09
N LEU A 65 0.57 -7.83 -6.15
CA LEU A 65 0.00 -7.35 -7.40
C LEU A 65 0.91 -6.29 -8.07
N ALA A 66 1.53 -5.40 -7.28
CA ALA A 66 2.52 -4.44 -7.79
C ALA A 66 3.75 -5.12 -8.42
N ILE A 67 4.18 -6.26 -7.85
CA ILE A 67 5.27 -7.06 -8.41
C ILE A 67 4.82 -7.79 -9.68
N GLU A 68 3.65 -8.42 -9.66
CA GLU A 68 3.07 -9.15 -10.79
C GLU A 68 2.90 -8.24 -12.01
N MET A 69 2.48 -6.99 -11.79
CA MET A 69 2.39 -5.95 -12.81
C MET A 69 3.75 -5.35 -13.23
N GLY A 70 4.87 -5.80 -12.63
CA GLY A 70 6.21 -5.37 -13.02
C GLY A 70 6.61 -3.98 -12.55
N LEU A 71 5.87 -3.35 -11.63
CA LEU A 71 6.14 -1.97 -11.20
C LEU A 71 7.52 -1.80 -10.55
N HIS A 72 8.09 -2.88 -10.03
CA HIS A 72 9.43 -2.91 -9.46
C HIS A 72 10.57 -2.73 -10.50
N ARG A 73 10.27 -2.82 -11.81
CA ARG A 73 11.26 -2.80 -12.90
C ARG A 73 11.12 -1.60 -13.83
N ILE A 74 10.36 -0.59 -13.44
CA ILE A 74 10.11 0.57 -14.30
C ILE A 74 11.43 1.35 -14.47
N ILE A 75 11.97 1.32 -15.67
CA ILE A 75 13.18 2.06 -16.07
C ILE A 75 12.77 2.96 -17.24
N ASP A 76 12.37 4.18 -16.92
CA ASP A 76 12.46 5.39 -17.77
C ASP A 76 12.06 5.31 -19.26
N GLU A 77 11.03 4.52 -19.61
CA GLU A 77 10.60 4.31 -21.01
C GLU A 77 9.23 4.94 -21.34
N GLY A 78 8.75 5.91 -20.56
CA GLY A 78 7.38 6.42 -20.69
C GLY A 78 7.16 7.87 -20.30
N ASN A 79 5.88 8.25 -20.25
CA ASN A 79 5.43 9.54 -19.75
C ASN A 79 5.84 9.71 -18.27
N GLU A 80 6.64 10.73 -17.97
CA GLU A 80 7.16 11.02 -16.61
C GLU A 80 6.06 11.02 -15.53
N HIS A 81 4.86 11.51 -15.87
CA HIS A 81 3.74 11.54 -14.93
C HIS A 81 3.20 10.13 -14.62
N GLU A 82 3.11 9.27 -15.64
CA GLU A 82 2.67 7.88 -15.45
C GLU A 82 3.71 7.08 -14.67
N LEU A 83 5.00 7.30 -14.96
CA LEU A 83 6.11 6.69 -14.23
C LEU A 83 6.10 7.11 -12.75
N ALA A 84 5.81 8.38 -12.46
CA ALA A 84 5.69 8.88 -11.09
C ALA A 84 4.54 8.20 -10.33
N VAL A 85 3.37 8.04 -10.96
CA VAL A 85 2.21 7.37 -10.34
C VAL A 85 2.48 5.89 -10.10
N GLN A 86 3.08 5.19 -11.07
CA GLN A 86 3.44 3.78 -10.92
C GLN A 86 4.49 3.58 -9.83
N SER A 87 5.53 4.42 -9.82
CA SER A 87 6.58 4.38 -8.80
C SER A 87 5.99 4.67 -7.41
N ALA A 88 5.15 5.70 -7.27
CA ALA A 88 4.51 6.04 -6.00
C ALA A 88 3.61 4.90 -5.51
N THR A 89 2.89 4.25 -6.42
CA THR A 89 2.04 3.08 -6.11
C THR A 89 2.88 1.91 -5.60
N PHE A 90 3.99 1.59 -6.26
CA PHE A 90 4.91 0.55 -5.82
C PHE A 90 5.52 0.85 -4.44
N TRP A 91 6.08 2.05 -4.26
CA TRP A 91 6.72 2.43 -3.00
C TRP A 91 5.72 2.51 -1.84
N GLY A 92 4.49 2.92 -2.08
CA GLY A 92 3.40 2.88 -1.09
C GLY A 92 3.06 1.45 -0.67
N ALA A 93 2.90 0.53 -1.63
CA ALA A 93 2.65 -0.88 -1.34
C ALA A 93 3.83 -1.55 -0.59
N PHE A 94 5.06 -1.24 -1.00
CA PHE A 94 6.28 -1.76 -0.36
C PHE A 94 6.41 -1.29 1.09
N ALA A 95 6.19 0.01 1.35
CA ALA A 95 6.25 0.56 2.69
C ALA A 95 5.22 -0.10 3.64
N LEU A 96 4.00 -0.34 3.15
CA LEU A 96 2.95 -1.01 3.94
C LEU A 96 3.34 -2.46 4.30
N ASP A 97 3.87 -3.24 3.35
CA ASP A 97 4.35 -4.61 3.63
C ASP A 97 5.50 -4.63 4.63
N HIS A 98 6.44 -3.68 4.51
CA HIS A 98 7.57 -3.54 5.42
C HIS A 98 7.15 -3.20 6.85
N VAL A 99 6.20 -2.27 7.03
CA VAL A 99 5.67 -1.91 8.36
C VAL A 99 5.07 -3.13 9.05
N TRP A 100 4.28 -3.94 8.33
CA TRP A 100 3.69 -5.16 8.89
C TRP A 100 4.73 -6.23 9.21
N SER A 101 5.76 -6.36 8.38
CA SER A 101 6.86 -7.31 8.58
C SER A 101 7.65 -6.99 9.86
N LEU A 102 7.96 -5.71 10.07
CA LEU A 102 8.61 -5.23 11.30
C LEU A 102 7.71 -5.45 12.54
N THR A 103 6.41 -5.19 12.41
CA THR A 103 5.45 -5.30 13.52
C THR A 103 5.21 -6.76 13.95
N THR A 104 5.29 -7.70 13.01
CA THR A 104 5.02 -9.14 13.25
C THR A 104 6.28 -9.99 13.44
N GLY A 105 7.47 -9.42 13.23
CA GLY A 105 8.74 -10.16 13.25
C GLY A 105 8.88 -11.15 12.08
N SER A 106 8.10 -10.96 11.02
CA SER A 106 8.13 -11.80 9.82
C SER A 106 9.04 -11.18 8.75
N LEU A 107 9.56 -11.99 7.83
CA LEU A 107 10.27 -11.46 6.67
C LEU A 107 9.27 -10.78 5.73
N PRO A 108 9.59 -9.60 5.18
CA PRO A 108 8.79 -9.01 4.12
C PRO A 108 8.71 -9.95 2.94
N GLN A 109 7.53 -10.00 2.32
CA GLN A 109 7.27 -10.87 1.18
C GLN A 109 8.13 -10.45 -0.03
N CYS A 110 8.71 -9.25 0.04
CA CYS A 110 9.64 -8.65 -0.92
C CYS A 110 11.14 -8.93 -0.70
N SER A 111 11.55 -9.82 0.20
CA SER A 111 12.97 -9.97 0.58
C SER A 111 13.98 -10.33 -0.55
N SER A 112 13.53 -10.55 -1.79
CA SER A 112 14.37 -11.08 -2.89
C SER A 112 14.33 -10.30 -4.21
N PHE A 113 13.94 -9.02 -4.24
CA PHE A 113 13.94 -8.23 -5.50
C PHE A 113 15.22 -7.38 -5.69
N PRO A 114 16.07 -7.64 -6.71
CA PRO A 114 17.34 -6.93 -6.89
C PRO A 114 17.22 -5.60 -7.66
N ARG A 115 16.03 -5.21 -8.13
CA ARG A 115 15.79 -3.96 -8.87
C ARG A 115 14.55 -3.28 -8.33
N LEU A 116 14.71 -2.02 -7.93
CA LEU A 116 13.68 -1.14 -7.44
C LEU A 116 13.51 0.03 -8.41
N PRO A 117 12.29 0.56 -8.57
CA PRO A 117 12.04 1.69 -9.44
C PRO A 117 12.62 2.96 -8.80
N PRO A 118 12.90 4.01 -9.60
CA PRO A 118 13.36 5.29 -9.06
C PRO A 118 12.41 5.80 -7.97
N LYS A 119 12.98 6.35 -6.89
CA LYS A 119 12.20 6.89 -5.78
C LYS A 119 11.41 8.11 -6.28
N PRO A 120 10.08 8.16 -6.08
CA PRO A 120 9.29 9.32 -6.46
C PRO A 120 9.75 10.57 -5.72
N ALA A 121 9.84 11.70 -6.42
CA ALA A 121 10.23 12.99 -5.85
C ALA A 121 9.33 13.43 -4.67
N ILE A 122 8.07 12.99 -4.66
CA ILE A 122 7.06 13.31 -3.63
C ILE A 122 7.43 12.72 -2.25
N ILE A 123 8.26 11.68 -2.19
CA ILE A 123 8.57 11.01 -0.92
C ILE A 123 9.41 11.88 0.01
N GLY A 124 10.21 12.83 -0.51
CA GLY A 124 11.04 13.70 0.34
C GLY A 124 10.23 14.52 1.35
N ASP A 125 9.04 14.99 0.96
CA ASP A 125 8.17 15.80 1.82
C ASP A 125 7.38 14.94 2.82
N ILE A 126 7.07 13.69 2.45
CA ILE A 126 6.34 12.74 3.29
C ILE A 126 7.26 12.14 4.38
N GLU A 127 8.52 11.85 4.05
CA GLU A 127 9.54 11.39 5.00
C GLU A 127 9.83 12.45 6.08
N ALA A 128 9.79 13.73 5.72
CA ALA A 128 9.95 14.83 6.67
C ALA A 128 8.80 14.93 7.69
N SER A 129 7.60 14.42 7.37
CA SER A 129 6.42 14.45 8.25
C SER A 129 6.21 13.17 9.08
N LEU A 130 6.77 12.03 8.69
CA LEU A 130 6.50 10.72 9.33
C LEU A 130 7.49 10.34 10.46
N GLY A 131 8.49 11.17 10.76
CA GLY A 131 9.43 10.90 11.85
C GLY A 131 10.24 9.59 11.68
N PRO A 132 10.87 9.06 12.75
CA PRO A 132 11.91 8.02 12.66
C PRO A 132 11.46 6.64 12.15
N ILE A 133 10.17 6.46 11.81
CA ILE A 133 9.64 5.19 11.29
C ILE A 133 10.14 4.92 9.86
N THR A 134 10.41 5.96 9.05
CA THR A 134 11.06 5.83 7.73
C THR A 134 12.58 5.84 7.80
N ALA A 135 13.17 6.35 8.88
CA ALA A 135 14.63 6.42 9.08
C ALA A 135 15.30 5.05 9.32
N LEU A 136 14.53 3.96 9.40
CA LEU A 136 15.02 2.57 9.45
C LEU A 136 15.06 1.88 8.07
N VAL A 137 14.53 2.52 7.03
CA VAL A 137 14.62 2.06 5.63
C VAL A 137 15.94 2.44 4.91
N PRO A 138 16.74 3.47 5.29
CA PRO A 138 17.85 3.94 4.44
C PRO A 138 19.19 3.21 4.69
N ALA A 139 19.23 2.05 5.37
CA ALA A 139 20.50 1.39 5.71
C ALA A 139 20.72 0.00 5.07
N ALA A 140 19.80 -0.49 4.22
CA ALA A 140 19.90 -1.85 3.66
C ALA A 140 19.87 -1.93 2.13
N ILE A 141 20.09 -0.81 1.41
CA ILE A 141 20.35 -0.79 -0.04
C ILE A 141 21.46 0.21 -0.32
#